data_AF-E0UTF2-F1
#
_entry.id   AF-E0UTF2-F1
#
_cell.length_a   1.000
_cell.length_b   1.000
_cell.length_c   1.000
_cell.angle_alpha   90.00
_cell.angle_beta   90.00
_cell.angle_gamma   90.00
#
_symmetry.space_group_name_H-M   'P 1'
#
loop_
_entity.id
_entity.type
_entity.pdbx_description
1 polymer ?
#
loop_
_entity_poly.entity_id
_entity_poly.type
_entity_poly.pdbx_seq_one_letter_code
_entity_poly.pdbx_strand_id
1 'polypeptide(L)'
;MKFLLVLIFVLNLYADEIQRIDSIVEDITKLRMNYQKSQKEINIYKNRVKTLENELKIANNLLKAKENNIVKIKVKEVKCLNNQENVFPKLKMRTKIIHTNASAYRLNKNAPIYNDINGMKIDEWEKGTSFTSNQKTDKFIKITGYFKNRQWVKAEKPLWIDINDAFKRDVK
;
A
#
# COMPACT_ATOMS: atom_id res chain seq x y z
N MET A 1 -103.53 -30.62 5.37
CA MET A 1 -102.70 -29.43 5.70
C MET A 1 -101.46 -29.74 6.53
N LYS A 2 -101.53 -30.54 7.61
CA LYS A 2 -100.35 -30.80 8.48
C LYS A 2 -99.13 -31.42 7.76
N PHE A 3 -99.33 -32.38 6.86
CA PHE A 3 -98.23 -32.98 6.07
C PHE A 3 -97.52 -31.99 5.12
N LEU A 4 -98.26 -31.04 4.56
CA LEU A 4 -97.71 -30.03 3.65
C LEU A 4 -96.76 -29.07 4.40
N LEU A 5 -97.15 -28.67 5.61
CA LEU A 5 -96.34 -27.79 6.46
C LEU A 5 -95.02 -28.47 6.90
N VAL A 6 -95.06 -29.76 7.21
CA VAL A 6 -93.85 -30.53 7.54
C VAL A 6 -92.91 -30.64 6.34
N LEU A 7 -93.45 -30.89 5.14
CA LEU A 7 -92.65 -30.96 3.91
C LEU A 7 -91.93 -29.64 3.62
N ILE A 8 -92.63 -28.51 3.75
CA ILE A 8 -92.05 -27.17 3.54
C ILE A 8 -90.95 -26.89 4.56
N PHE A 9 -91.11 -27.29 5.82
CA PHE A 9 -90.10 -27.08 6.85
C PHE A 9 -88.83 -27.88 6.59
N VAL A 10 -88.97 -29.13 6.15
CA VAL A 10 -87.85 -30.00 5.76
C VAL A 10 -87.10 -29.43 4.55
N LEU A 11 -87.82 -28.92 3.54
CA LEU A 11 -87.20 -28.31 2.36
C LEU A 11 -86.41 -27.02 2.68
N ASN A 12 -86.89 -26.19 3.62
CA ASN A 12 -86.16 -24.99 4.05
C ASN A 12 -84.85 -25.32 4.79
N LEU A 13 -84.83 -26.40 5.59
CA LEU A 13 -83.62 -26.86 6.25
C LEU A 13 -82.56 -27.35 5.25
N TYR A 14 -82.99 -28.07 4.20
CA TYR A 14 -82.08 -28.51 3.14
C TYR A 14 -81.52 -27.36 2.30
N ALA A 15 -82.27 -26.26 2.13
CA ALA A 15 -81.82 -25.13 1.32
C ALA A 15 -80.58 -24.41 1.89
N ASP A 16 -80.53 -24.22 3.22
CA ASP A 16 -79.39 -23.58 3.90
C ASP A 16 -78.13 -24.47 3.86
N GLU A 17 -78.29 -25.79 4.05
CA GLU A 17 -77.19 -26.75 3.91
C GLU A 17 -76.63 -26.77 2.48
N ILE A 18 -77.48 -26.70 1.46
CA ILE A 18 -77.05 -26.63 0.05
C ILE A 18 -76.23 -25.35 -0.21
N GLN A 19 -76.69 -24.19 0.27
CA GLN A 19 -75.95 -22.93 0.12
C GLN A 19 -74.58 -22.97 0.81
N ARG A 20 -74.51 -23.58 1.99
CA ARG A 20 -73.24 -23.76 2.71
C ARG A 20 -72.29 -24.69 1.96
N ILE A 21 -72.81 -25.78 1.38
CA ILE A 21 -72.02 -26.68 0.53
C ILE A 21 -71.47 -25.92 -0.68
N ASP A 22 -72.27 -25.11 -1.35
CA ASP A 22 -71.83 -24.33 -2.51
C ASP A 22 -70.72 -23.33 -2.16
N SER A 23 -70.84 -22.64 -1.02
CA SER A 23 -69.79 -21.74 -0.53
C SER A 23 -68.48 -22.49 -0.24
N ILE A 24 -68.56 -23.68 0.36
CA ILE A 24 -67.37 -24.52 0.61
C ILE A 24 -66.75 -24.98 -0.71
N VAL A 25 -67.56 -25.37 -1.69
CA VAL A 25 -67.08 -25.77 -3.01
C VAL A 25 -66.38 -24.59 -3.71
N GLU A 26 -66.96 -23.38 -3.65
CA GLU A 26 -66.34 -22.17 -4.20
C GLU A 26 -64.97 -21.91 -3.55
N ASP A 27 -64.87 -21.95 -2.22
CA ASP A 27 -63.61 -21.78 -1.51
C ASP A 27 -62.56 -22.82 -1.90
N ILE A 28 -62.96 -24.09 -2.04
CA ILE A 28 -62.07 -25.17 -2.50
C ILE A 28 -61.58 -24.89 -3.92
N THR A 29 -62.45 -24.43 -4.82
CA THR A 29 -62.04 -24.10 -6.20
C THR A 29 -61.06 -22.94 -6.22
N LYS A 30 -61.31 -21.89 -5.43
CA LYS A 30 -60.42 -20.73 -5.30
C LYS A 30 -59.06 -21.13 -4.72
N LEU A 31 -59.06 -21.99 -3.70
CA LEU A 31 -57.83 -22.51 -3.10
C LEU A 31 -57.00 -23.32 -4.10
N ARG A 32 -57.64 -24.16 -4.91
CA ARG A 32 -56.99 -24.93 -5.99
C ARG A 32 -56.40 -24.01 -7.06
N MET A 33 -57.12 -22.97 -7.47
CA MET A 33 -56.62 -21.99 -8.44
C MET A 33 -55.40 -21.24 -7.91
N ASN A 34 -55.45 -20.78 -6.65
CA ASN A 34 -54.34 -20.09 -5.99
C ASN A 34 -53.12 -21.01 -5.85
N TYR A 35 -53.33 -22.27 -5.47
CA TYR A 35 -52.26 -23.26 -5.38
C TYR A 35 -51.61 -23.51 -6.75
N GLN A 36 -52.41 -23.68 -7.81
CA GLN A 36 -51.89 -23.85 -9.17
C GLN A 36 -51.10 -22.62 -9.65
N LYS A 37 -51.57 -21.41 -9.33
CA LYS A 37 -50.87 -20.16 -9.65
C LYS A 37 -49.52 -20.10 -8.93
N SER A 38 -49.51 -20.35 -7.62
CA SER A 38 -48.28 -20.39 -6.82
C SER A 38 -47.30 -21.44 -7.33
N GLN A 39 -47.76 -22.63 -7.71
CA GLN A 39 -46.92 -23.67 -8.31
C GLN A 39 -46.28 -23.24 -9.64
N LYS A 40 -47.02 -22.51 -10.49
CA LYS A 40 -46.47 -21.94 -11.72
C LYS A 40 -45.40 -20.89 -11.41
N GLU A 41 -45.65 -19.99 -10.46
CA GLU A 41 -44.71 -18.96 -10.03
C GLU A 41 -43.42 -19.58 -9.47
N ILE A 42 -43.53 -20.59 -8.60
CA ILE A 42 -42.37 -21.32 -8.06
C ILE A 42 -41.51 -21.91 -9.18
N ASN A 43 -42.12 -22.51 -10.20
CA ASN A 43 -41.38 -23.07 -11.33
C ASN A 43 -40.69 -21.99 -12.17
N ILE A 44 -41.33 -20.83 -12.36
CA ILE A 44 -40.73 -19.68 -13.06
C ILE A 44 -39.50 -19.18 -12.28
N TYR A 45 -39.63 -18.95 -10.97
CA TYR A 45 -38.52 -18.49 -10.14
C TYR A 45 -37.40 -19.53 -10.07
N LYS A 46 -37.72 -20.82 -9.97
CA LYS A 46 -36.73 -21.91 -10.00
C LYS A 46 -35.92 -21.91 -11.29
N ASN A 47 -36.57 -21.73 -12.43
CA ASN A 47 -35.88 -21.60 -13.71
C ASN A 47 -35.02 -20.34 -13.77
N ARG A 48 -35.51 -19.22 -13.24
CA ARG A 48 -34.75 -17.97 -13.21
C ARG A 48 -33.49 -18.10 -12.37
N VAL A 49 -33.58 -18.69 -11.17
CA VAL A 49 -32.42 -18.96 -10.31
C VAL A 49 -31.40 -19.82 -11.04
N LYS A 50 -31.83 -20.91 -11.68
CA LYS A 50 -30.94 -21.78 -12.48
C LYS A 50 -30.23 -21.03 -13.61
N THR A 51 -30.91 -20.12 -14.31
CA THR A 51 -30.26 -19.30 -15.34
C THR A 51 -29.21 -18.35 -14.77
N LEU A 52 -29.53 -17.67 -13.67
CA LEU A 52 -28.61 -16.75 -12.99
C LEU A 52 -27.38 -17.49 -12.42
N GLU A 53 -27.55 -18.69 -11.87
CA GLU A 53 -26.43 -19.52 -11.41
C GLU A 53 -25.47 -19.89 -12.56
N ASN A 54 -26.01 -20.23 -13.73
CA ASN A 54 -25.19 -20.51 -14.91
C ASN A 54 -24.46 -19.25 -15.41
N GLU A 55 -25.13 -18.10 -15.44
CA GLU A 55 -24.53 -16.81 -15.80
C GLU A 55 -23.38 -16.46 -14.84
N LEU A 56 -23.58 -16.60 -13.53
CA LEU A 56 -22.55 -16.38 -12.52
C LEU A 56 -21.36 -17.33 -12.68
N LYS A 57 -21.62 -18.60 -12.99
CA LYS A 57 -20.56 -19.59 -13.26
C LYS A 57 -19.72 -19.18 -14.47
N ILE A 58 -20.35 -18.72 -15.56
CA ILE A 58 -19.66 -18.23 -16.76
C ILE A 58 -18.83 -16.99 -16.42
N ALA A 59 -19.43 -16.00 -15.76
CA ALA A 59 -18.75 -14.77 -15.37
C ALA A 59 -17.52 -15.04 -14.49
N ASN A 60 -17.64 -15.93 -13.51
CA ASN A 60 -16.53 -16.32 -12.65
C ASN A 60 -15.40 -17.01 -13.42
N ASN A 61 -15.73 -17.89 -14.36
CA ASN A 61 -14.71 -18.54 -15.19
C ASN A 61 -13.98 -17.53 -16.07
N LEU A 62 -14.69 -16.54 -16.62
CA LEU A 62 -14.10 -15.45 -17.40
C LEU A 62 -13.18 -14.57 -16.54
N LEU A 63 -13.58 -14.25 -15.30
CA LEU A 63 -12.74 -13.50 -14.37
C LEU A 63 -11.46 -14.26 -14.04
N LYS A 64 -11.55 -15.53 -13.66
CA LYS A 64 -10.37 -16.38 -13.39
C LYS A 64 -9.43 -16.46 -14.60
N ALA A 65 -9.97 -16.56 -15.82
CA ALA A 65 -9.16 -16.56 -17.03
C ALA A 65 -8.45 -15.21 -17.25
N LYS A 66 -9.14 -14.09 -17.02
CA LYS A 66 -8.55 -12.74 -17.09
C LYS A 66 -7.48 -12.53 -16.02
N GLU A 67 -7.72 -12.90 -14.77
CA GLU A 67 -6.75 -12.84 -13.69
C GLU A 67 -5.49 -13.64 -14.01
N ASN A 68 -5.64 -14.89 -14.47
CA ASN A 68 -4.51 -15.72 -14.89
C ASN A 68 -3.72 -15.11 -16.05
N ASN A 69 -4.40 -14.47 -17.01
CA ASN A 69 -3.71 -13.75 -18.10
C ASN A 69 -3.01 -12.48 -17.61
N ILE A 70 -3.59 -11.71 -16.70
CA ILE A 70 -2.95 -10.54 -16.09
C ILE A 70 -1.70 -10.95 -15.31
N VAL A 71 -1.78 -12.03 -14.52
CA VAL A 71 -0.62 -12.59 -13.80
C VAL A 71 0.45 -13.03 -14.80
N LYS A 72 0.10 -13.73 -15.88
CA LYS A 72 1.05 -14.12 -16.94
C LYS A 72 1.71 -12.92 -17.61
N ILE A 73 0.95 -11.85 -17.89
CA ILE A 73 1.47 -10.62 -18.50
C ILE A 73 2.44 -9.93 -17.54
N LYS A 74 2.05 -9.73 -16.27
CA LYS A 74 2.93 -9.15 -15.23
C LYS A 74 4.21 -9.96 -15.04
N VAL A 75 4.11 -11.29 -14.99
CA VAL A 75 5.28 -12.16 -14.85
C VAL A 75 6.19 -12.08 -16.09
N LYS A 76 5.62 -11.99 -17.29
CA LYS A 76 6.38 -11.79 -18.52
C LYS A 76 7.12 -10.46 -18.51
N GLU A 77 6.43 -9.38 -18.13
CA GLU A 77 6.95 -8.01 -18.08
C GLU A 77 8.10 -7.86 -17.04
N VAL A 78 7.95 -8.46 -15.86
CA VAL A 78 9.01 -8.52 -14.84
C VAL A 78 10.22 -9.33 -15.33
N LYS A 79 9.99 -10.42 -16.08
CA LYS A 79 11.08 -11.26 -16.59
C LYS A 79 11.92 -10.57 -17.67
N CYS A 80 11.33 -9.71 -18.52
CA CYS A 80 12.11 -8.92 -19.48
C CYS A 80 12.80 -7.69 -18.88
N LEU A 81 12.31 -7.13 -17.76
CA LEU A 81 13.00 -6.06 -17.01
C LEU A 81 14.26 -6.57 -16.29
N ASN A 82 14.29 -7.85 -15.89
CA ASN A 82 15.40 -8.41 -15.12
C ASN A 82 16.65 -8.75 -15.95
N ASN A 83 16.57 -8.64 -17.29
CA ASN A 83 17.69 -8.86 -18.21
C ASN A 83 18.40 -7.56 -18.61
N GLN A 84 17.94 -6.41 -18.13
CA GLN A 84 18.71 -5.18 -18.22
C GLN A 84 19.76 -5.24 -17.11
N GLU A 85 21.05 -5.32 -17.47
CA GLU A 85 22.12 -5.11 -16.49
C GLU A 85 21.84 -3.80 -15.77
N ASN A 86 21.55 -3.91 -14.47
CA ASN A 86 21.19 -2.77 -13.67
C ASN A 86 22.42 -1.87 -13.54
N VAL A 87 22.52 -0.84 -14.38
CA VAL A 87 23.59 0.17 -14.38
C VAL A 87 23.48 1.10 -13.16
N PHE A 88 22.60 0.80 -12.20
CA PHE A 88 22.46 1.58 -10.98
C PHE A 88 23.81 1.66 -10.26
N PRO A 89 24.32 2.88 -10.02
CA PRO A 89 25.62 3.05 -9.41
C PRO A 89 25.63 2.37 -8.05
N LYS A 90 26.64 1.53 -7.82
CA LYS A 90 26.81 0.84 -6.54
C LYS A 90 26.87 1.87 -5.42
N LEU A 91 25.86 1.86 -4.56
CA LEU A 91 25.76 2.77 -3.42
C LEU A 91 27.00 2.60 -2.54
N LYS A 92 27.74 3.69 -2.35
CA LYS A 92 28.82 3.75 -1.35
C LYS A 92 28.23 4.30 -0.05
N MET A 93 28.53 3.65 1.06
CA MET A 93 28.19 4.16 2.39
C MET A 93 28.75 5.57 2.56
N ARG A 94 27.90 6.53 2.92
CA ARG A 94 28.34 7.89 3.24
C ARG A 94 29.14 7.87 4.54
N THR A 95 30.25 8.59 4.57
CA THR A 95 31.03 8.78 5.79
C THR A 95 30.21 9.56 6.81
N LYS A 96 30.21 9.11 8.08
CA LYS A 96 29.50 9.78 9.17
C LYS A 96 30.26 11.03 9.58
N ILE A 97 29.63 12.20 9.46
CA ILE A 97 30.19 13.48 9.92
C ILE A 97 29.82 13.68 11.38
N ILE A 98 30.83 13.78 12.24
CA ILE A 98 30.72 14.04 13.67
C ILE A 98 30.88 15.55 13.89
N HIS A 99 29.88 16.16 14.52
CA HIS A 99 29.91 17.57 14.92
C HIS A 99 30.50 17.66 16.34
N THR A 100 31.40 18.62 16.54
CA THR A 100 32.11 18.85 17.80
C THR A 100 32.15 20.34 18.11
N ASN A 101 32.41 20.70 19.37
CA ASN A 101 32.64 22.10 19.72
C ASN A 101 33.87 22.65 18.97
N ALA A 102 33.80 23.92 18.57
CA ALA A 102 34.88 24.58 17.84
C ALA A 102 36.19 24.45 18.63
N SER A 103 37.18 23.83 18.01
CA SER A 103 38.47 23.53 18.61
C SER A 103 39.60 23.97 17.68
N ALA A 104 40.69 24.44 18.28
CA ALA A 104 41.90 24.74 17.52
C ALA A 104 42.74 23.48 17.32
N TYR A 105 43.32 23.35 16.15
CA TYR A 105 44.19 22.26 15.74
C TYR A 105 45.49 22.83 15.19
N ARG A 106 46.56 22.02 15.25
CA ARG A 106 47.86 22.38 14.69
C ARG A 106 48.44 21.21 13.92
N LEU A 107 49.05 21.52 12.79
CA LEU A 107 49.75 20.54 11.96
C LEU A 107 51.03 20.02 12.62
N ASN A 108 51.21 18.70 12.64
CA ASN A 108 52.42 18.05 13.16
C ASN A 108 53.50 17.83 12.08
N LYS A 109 53.13 17.84 10.80
CA LYS A 109 54.01 17.75 9.62
C LYS A 109 53.40 18.56 8.46
N ASN A 110 54.12 18.65 7.34
CA ASN A 110 53.56 19.19 6.11
C ASN A 110 52.43 18.28 5.63
N ALA A 111 51.27 18.85 5.36
CA ALA A 111 50.06 18.08 5.13
C ALA A 111 49.30 18.59 3.90
N PRO A 112 48.82 17.68 3.04
CA PRO A 112 47.96 18.04 1.92
C PRO A 112 46.57 18.48 2.41
N ILE A 113 46.03 19.50 1.77
CA ILE A 113 44.65 19.98 1.98
C ILE A 113 43.79 19.49 0.83
N TYR A 114 42.64 18.93 1.16
CA TYR A 114 41.68 18.36 0.21
C TYR A 114 40.43 19.23 0.09
N ASN A 115 39.81 19.23 -1.09
CA ASN A 115 38.54 19.93 -1.33
C ASN A 115 37.31 19.18 -0.80
N ASP A 116 37.39 17.87 -0.60
CA ASP A 116 36.32 17.04 -0.06
C ASP A 116 36.88 15.78 0.64
N ILE A 117 36.02 15.01 1.30
CA ILE A 117 36.34 13.71 1.87
C ILE A 117 36.66 12.74 0.72
N ASN A 118 37.92 12.31 0.61
CA ASN A 118 38.48 11.60 -0.56
C ASN A 118 38.51 12.44 -1.85
N GLY A 119 38.50 13.77 -1.72
CA GLY A 119 38.64 14.71 -2.82
C GLY A 119 40.07 14.83 -3.34
N MET A 120 40.27 15.79 -4.25
CA MET A 120 41.59 16.09 -4.80
C MET A 120 42.37 16.99 -3.85
N LYS A 121 43.70 16.79 -3.79
CA LYS A 121 44.62 17.71 -3.13
C LYS A 121 44.57 19.05 -3.86
N ILE A 122 44.25 20.12 -3.14
CA ILE A 122 44.16 21.50 -3.67
C ILE A 122 45.28 22.40 -3.15
N ASP A 123 45.90 22.03 -2.03
CA ASP A 123 46.95 22.82 -1.40
C ASP A 123 47.84 21.92 -0.52
N GLU A 124 48.93 22.47 -0.01
CA GLU A 124 49.79 21.84 0.98
C GLU A 124 50.20 22.86 2.03
N TRP A 125 49.92 22.56 3.30
CA TRP A 125 50.22 23.46 4.41
C TRP A 125 51.43 22.97 5.20
N GLU A 126 52.25 23.92 5.61
CA GLU A 126 53.46 23.65 6.37
C GLU A 126 53.16 23.21 7.80
N LYS A 127 54.08 22.39 8.34
CA LYS A 127 54.08 21.99 9.75
C LYS A 127 53.93 23.21 10.67
N GLY A 128 53.06 23.08 11.67
CA GLY A 128 52.84 24.12 12.66
C GLY A 128 51.77 25.15 12.28
N THR A 129 51.23 25.10 11.05
CA THR A 129 50.05 25.88 10.67
C THR A 129 48.88 25.53 11.60
N SER A 130 48.19 26.57 12.09
CA SER A 130 47.07 26.43 13.03
C SER A 130 45.75 26.69 12.31
N PHE A 131 44.74 25.90 12.66
CA PHE A 131 43.41 26.02 12.09
C PHE A 131 42.34 25.67 13.12
N THR A 132 41.09 25.94 12.77
CA THR A 132 39.93 25.72 13.63
C THR A 132 38.95 24.78 12.95
N SER A 133 38.33 23.91 13.73
CA SER A 133 37.35 22.94 13.24
C SER A 133 36.23 22.71 14.24
N ASN A 134 35.03 22.48 13.72
CA ASN A 134 33.86 22.00 14.48
C ASN A 134 33.27 20.70 13.89
N GLN A 135 33.89 20.13 12.85
CA GLN A 135 33.38 18.98 12.13
C GLN A 135 34.54 18.04 11.78
N LYS A 136 34.36 16.75 12.06
CA LYS A 136 35.34 15.72 11.69
C LYS A 136 34.65 14.43 11.25
N THR A 137 35.40 13.59 10.57
CA THR A 137 35.09 12.19 10.28
C THR A 137 36.12 11.31 10.96
N ASP A 138 36.07 10.00 10.75
CA ASP A 138 37.06 9.07 11.31
C ASP A 138 38.47 9.29 10.74
N LYS A 139 38.58 9.85 9.53
CA LYS A 139 39.86 10.05 8.82
C LYS A 139 40.22 11.50 8.55
N PHE A 140 39.24 12.38 8.45
CA PHE A 140 39.46 13.77 8.04
C PHE A 140 38.85 14.77 9.03
N ILE A 141 39.53 15.90 9.22
CA ILE A 141 39.04 17.06 9.96
C ILE A 141 38.67 18.15 8.95
N LYS A 142 37.50 18.77 9.12
CA LYS A 142 37.09 19.90 8.28
C LYS A 142 37.66 21.20 8.81
N ILE A 143 38.34 21.96 7.98
CA ILE A 143 38.86 23.28 8.33
C ILE A 143 37.75 24.31 8.13
N THR A 144 37.39 24.99 9.22
CA THR A 144 36.37 26.07 9.22
C THR A 144 37.00 27.46 9.12
N GLY A 145 38.26 27.58 9.52
CA GLY A 145 39.06 28.79 9.43
C GLY A 145 40.50 28.51 9.83
N TYR A 146 41.41 29.36 9.41
CA TYR A 146 42.86 29.18 9.57
C TYR A 146 43.54 30.53 9.78
N PHE A 147 44.78 30.51 10.26
CA PHE A 147 45.54 31.73 10.54
C PHE A 147 46.46 32.05 9.38
N LYS A 148 46.18 33.15 8.67
CA LYS A 148 47.05 33.72 7.62
C LYS A 148 47.65 35.02 8.13
N ASN A 149 48.98 35.14 8.14
CA ASN A 149 49.68 36.34 8.63
C ASN A 149 49.25 36.77 10.06
N ARG A 150 49.08 35.80 10.97
CA ARG A 150 48.58 35.98 12.36
C ARG A 150 47.14 36.48 12.49
N GLN A 151 46.39 36.61 11.41
CA GLN A 151 44.97 36.93 11.43
C GLN A 151 44.15 35.67 11.13
N TRP A 152 43.06 35.47 11.87
CA TRP A 152 42.13 34.39 11.61
C TRP A 152 41.28 34.72 10.39
N VAL A 153 41.23 33.80 9.43
CA VAL A 153 40.46 33.91 8.19
C VAL A 153 39.51 32.71 8.09
N LYS A 154 38.25 32.98 7.77
CA LYS A 154 37.23 31.95 7.55
C LYS A 154 37.51 31.18 6.25
N ALA A 155 37.35 29.87 6.28
CA ALA A 155 37.42 29.06 5.07
C ALA A 155 36.14 29.24 4.23
N GLU A 156 36.27 29.80 3.03
CA GLU A 156 35.15 29.98 2.09
C GLU A 156 34.77 28.67 1.38
N LYS A 157 35.78 27.83 1.13
CA LYS A 157 35.64 26.53 0.49
C LYS A 157 35.70 25.41 1.54
N PRO A 158 35.08 24.25 1.29
CA PRO A 158 35.31 23.07 2.10
C PRO A 158 36.79 22.67 1.98
N LEU A 159 37.49 22.69 3.11
CA LEU A 159 38.87 22.29 3.23
C LEU A 159 38.94 21.13 4.23
N TRP A 160 39.63 20.07 3.88
CA TRP A 160 39.75 18.86 4.68
C TRP A 160 41.21 18.44 4.83
N ILE A 161 41.54 17.85 5.97
CA ILE A 161 42.90 17.42 6.30
C ILE A 161 42.87 16.08 7.03
N ASP A 162 43.89 15.24 6.85
CA ASP A 162 43.96 13.94 7.53
C ASP A 162 44.07 14.16 9.06
N ILE A 163 43.32 13.38 9.82
CA ILE A 163 43.31 13.45 11.28
C ILE A 163 44.66 13.11 11.90
N ASN A 164 45.48 12.29 11.24
CA ASN A 164 46.81 11.90 11.72
C ASN A 164 47.85 13.01 11.53
N ASP A 165 47.55 14.00 10.69
CA ASP A 165 48.45 15.11 10.36
C ASP A 165 48.25 16.30 11.30
N ALA A 166 47.22 16.28 12.14
CA ALA A 166 46.89 17.35 13.06
C ALA A 166 46.63 16.84 14.47
N PHE A 167 46.99 17.65 15.46
CA PHE A 167 46.63 17.41 16.86
C PHE A 167 45.77 18.56 17.38
N LYS A 168 44.83 18.22 18.27
CA LYS A 168 43.98 19.20 18.93
C LYS A 168 44.82 20.01 19.93
N ARG A 169 44.65 21.32 19.95
CA ARG A 169 45.22 22.18 21.00
C ARG A 169 44.24 22.21 22.17
N ASP A 170 44.71 21.80 23.33
CA ASP A 170 43.99 22.04 24.56
C ASP A 170 44.06 23.54 24.90
N VAL A 171 42.92 24.11 25.23
CA VAL A 171 42.84 25.44 25.80
C VAL A 171 43.21 25.27 27.28
N LYS A 172 44.45 25.65 27.62
CA LYS A 172 44.83 25.84 29.03
C LYS A 172 44.21 27.12 29.57
#